data_AF-S7U2N6-F1
#
_entry.id   AF-S7U2N6-F1
#
_cell.length_a   1.000
_cell.length_b   1.000
_cell.length_c   1.000
_cell.angle_alpha   90.00
_cell.angle_beta   90.00
_cell.angle_gamma   90.00
#
_symmetry.space_group_name_H-M   'P 1'
#
loop_
_entity.id
_entity.type
_entity.pdbx_description
1 polymer ?
#
loop_
_entity_poly.entity_id
_entity_poly.type
_entity_poly.pdbx_seq_one_letter_code
_entity_poly.pdbx_strand_id
1 'polypeptide(L)'
;MNGLGRFFSKLRELHGLWLRLFLAALAVLVGLNLFIRPHEPHVHAEVLPGFWAIFGFVVAVVLAFVTKAVLAHILDVSEDFYDD
;
A
#
# COMPACT_ATOMS: atom_id res chain seq x y z
N MET A 1 -28.71 -5.98 3.26
CA MET A 1 -27.30 -5.51 3.18
C MET A 1 -27.05 -4.95 1.79
N ASN A 2 -26.73 -3.66 1.69
CA ASN A 2 -26.55 -2.93 0.43
C ASN A 2 -25.36 -3.49 -0.39
N GLY A 3 -25.37 -3.27 -1.72
CA GLY A 3 -24.33 -3.77 -2.63
C GLY A 3 -22.90 -3.37 -2.23
N LEU A 4 -22.73 -2.16 -1.71
CA LEU A 4 -21.45 -1.63 -1.21
C LEU A 4 -20.91 -2.43 -0.01
N GLY A 5 -21.77 -2.82 0.93
CA GLY A 5 -21.34 -3.58 2.11
C GLY A 5 -20.77 -4.96 1.74
N ARG A 6 -21.39 -5.64 0.76
CA ARG A 6 -20.87 -6.92 0.24
C ARG A 6 -19.58 -6.77 -0.55
N PHE A 7 -19.35 -5.61 -1.16
CA PHE A 7 -18.11 -5.32 -1.86
C PHE A 7 -16.94 -5.15 -0.87
N PHE A 8 -17.13 -4.35 0.18
CA PHE A 8 -16.11 -4.18 1.22
C PHE A 8 -15.82 -5.48 2.00
N SER A 9 -16.84 -6.29 2.28
CA SER A 9 -16.63 -7.58 2.95
C SER A 9 -15.79 -8.54 2.09
N LYS A 10 -16.03 -8.58 0.77
CA LYS A 10 -15.22 -9.38 -0.17
C LYS A 10 -13.77 -8.88 -0.25
N LEU A 11 -13.56 -7.56 -0.26
CA LEU A 11 -12.21 -6.99 -0.23
C LEU A 11 -11.44 -7.38 1.04
N ARG A 12 -12.12 -7.39 2.20
CA ARG A 12 -11.55 -7.82 3.48
C ARG A 12 -11.23 -9.32 3.49
N GLU A 13 -12.09 -10.16 2.92
CA GLU A 13 -11.87 -11.60 2.81
C GLU A 13 -10.66 -11.91 1.91
N LEU A 14 -10.49 -11.16 0.83
CA LEU A 14 -9.37 -11.29 -0.10
C LEU A 14 -8.08 -10.58 0.34
N HIS A 15 -8.03 -9.99 1.54
CA HIS A 15 -6.85 -9.21 1.98
C HIS A 15 -5.55 -10.01 1.89
N GLY A 16 -5.59 -11.31 2.23
CA GLY A 16 -4.42 -12.19 2.15
C GLY A 16 -3.96 -12.43 0.71
N LEU A 17 -4.89 -12.50 -0.25
CA LEU A 17 -4.56 -12.61 -1.67
C LEU A 17 -3.90 -11.31 -2.17
N TRP A 18 -4.48 -10.16 -1.83
CA TRP A 18 -3.94 -8.85 -2.21
C TRP A 18 -2.53 -8.64 -1.66
N LEU A 19 -2.28 -9.02 -0.41
CA LEU A 19 -0.95 -8.93 0.19
C LEU A 19 0.06 -9.85 -0.53
N ARG A 20 -0.33 -11.08 -0.89
CA ARG A 20 0.54 -11.99 -1.65
C ARG A 20 0.83 -11.45 -3.05
N LEU A 21 -0.17 -10.91 -3.74
CA LEU A 21 0.01 -10.30 -5.07
C LEU A 21 0.92 -9.07 -5.00
N PHE A 22 0.77 -8.24 -3.97
CA PHE A 22 1.64 -7.10 -3.74
C PHE A 22 3.09 -7.52 -3.48
N LEU A 23 3.31 -8.51 -2.60
CA LEU A 23 4.65 -9.03 -2.33
C LEU A 23 5.26 -9.72 -3.56
N ALA A 24 4.46 -10.43 -4.36
CA ALA A 24 4.91 -11.03 -5.61
C ALA A 24 5.32 -9.95 -6.63
N ALA A 25 4.53 -8.88 -6.78
CA ALA A 25 4.88 -7.74 -7.62
C ALA A 25 6.18 -7.07 -7.13
N LEU A 26 6.34 -6.87 -5.82
CA LEU A 26 7.57 -6.33 -5.24
C LEU A 26 8.79 -7.20 -5.55
N ALA A 27 8.66 -8.53 -5.41
CA ALA A 27 9.72 -9.48 -5.73
C ALA A 27 10.09 -9.46 -7.21
N VAL A 28 9.09 -9.35 -8.10
CA VAL A 28 9.32 -9.19 -9.55
C VAL A 28 10.05 -7.88 -9.85
N LEU A 29 9.63 -6.75 -9.25
CA LEU A 29 10.30 -5.47 -9.43
C LEU A 29 11.76 -5.52 -8.96
N VAL A 30 12.03 -6.10 -7.79
CA VAL A 30 13.39 -6.29 -7.28
C VAL A 30 14.20 -7.18 -8.23
N GLY A 31 13.62 -8.28 -8.71
CA GLY A 31 14.24 -9.19 -9.67
C GLY A 31 14.58 -8.49 -10.99
N LEU A 32 13.64 -7.75 -11.57
CA LEU A 32 13.86 -6.97 -12.80
C LEU A 32 14.95 -5.92 -12.63
N ASN A 33 15.05 -5.29 -11.46
CA ASN A 33 16.08 -4.29 -11.16
C ASN A 33 17.51 -4.89 -11.08
N LEU A 34 17.67 -6.21 -11.03
CA LEU A 34 18.97 -6.87 -11.19
C LEU A 34 19.42 -6.92 -12.67
N PHE A 35 18.45 -7.04 -13.59
CA PHE A 35 18.70 -7.13 -15.03
C PHE A 35 18.69 -5.77 -15.71
N ILE A 36 17.78 -4.88 -15.29
CA ILE A 36 17.61 -3.53 -15.82
C ILE A 36 18.21 -2.57 -14.79
N ARG A 37 19.49 -2.22 -14.98
CA ARG A 37 20.14 -1.20 -14.15
C ARG A 37 19.89 0.18 -14.73
N PRO A 38 19.62 1.21 -13.90
CA PRO A 38 19.57 2.59 -14.38
C PRO A 38 20.89 2.96 -15.06
N HIS A 39 20.81 3.47 -16.29
CA HIS A 39 21.97 3.82 -17.09
C HIS A 39 22.68 5.11 -16.61
N GLU A 40 22.00 5.94 -15.81
CA GLU A 40 22.57 7.13 -15.17
C GLU A 40 22.10 7.26 -13.71
N PRO A 41 22.91 6.84 -12.72
CA PRO A 41 22.61 7.06 -11.31
C PRO A 41 22.69 8.56 -10.97
N HIS A 42 21.57 9.17 -10.59
CA HIS A 42 21.51 10.56 -10.12
C HIS A 42 21.86 10.67 -8.63
N VAL A 43 21.75 9.56 -7.89
CA VAL A 43 22.12 9.45 -6.47
C VAL A 43 22.85 8.12 -6.24
N HIS A 44 23.93 8.10 -5.44
CA HIS A 44 24.73 6.88 -5.19
C HIS A 44 23.90 5.68 -4.66
N ALA A 45 22.76 5.93 -4.02
CA ALA A 45 21.86 4.89 -3.51
C ALA A 45 21.06 4.17 -4.63
N GLU A 46 20.92 4.76 -5.82
CA GLU A 46 20.20 4.18 -6.96
C GLU A 46 20.96 3.02 -7.63
N VAL A 47 22.25 2.88 -7.30
CA VAL A 47 23.08 1.74 -7.72
C VAL A 47 22.66 0.47 -6.99
N LEU A 48 22.02 0.58 -5.82
CA LEU A 48 21.63 -0.59 -5.04
C LEU A 48 20.43 -1.30 -5.70
N PRO A 49 20.56 -2.59 -6.03
CA PRO A 49 19.45 -3.33 -6.61
C PRO A 49 18.28 -3.37 -5.62
N GLY A 50 17.11 -2.90 -6.06
CA GLY A 50 15.90 -2.85 -5.23
C GLY A 50 15.63 -1.51 -4.54
N PHE A 51 16.46 -0.47 -4.72
CA PHE A 51 16.23 0.86 -4.15
C PHE A 51 14.81 1.39 -4.43
N TRP A 52 14.39 1.35 -5.69
CA TRP A 52 13.06 1.80 -6.10
C TRP A 52 11.91 0.97 -5.51
N ALA A 53 12.11 -0.34 -5.35
CA ALA A 53 11.11 -1.21 -4.74
C ALA A 53 10.96 -0.91 -3.24
N ILE A 54 12.07 -0.70 -2.53
CA ILE A 54 12.07 -0.31 -1.11
C ILE A 54 11.43 1.07 -0.95
N PHE A 55 11.80 2.04 -1.79
CA PHE A 55 11.21 3.38 -1.77
C PHE A 55 9.70 3.33 -1.96
N GLY A 56 9.22 2.62 -2.99
CA GLY A 56 7.80 2.46 -3.24
C GLY A 56 7.06 1.77 -2.08
N PHE A 57 7.66 0.75 -1.47
CA PHE A 57 7.11 0.08 -0.29
C PHE A 57 6.98 1.05 0.90
N VAL A 58 8.04 1.81 1.22
CA VAL A 58 8.02 2.78 2.31
C VAL A 58 6.95 3.85 2.08
N VAL A 59 6.87 4.42 0.87
CA VAL A 59 5.84 5.40 0.52
C VAL A 59 4.44 4.82 0.67
N ALA A 60 4.21 3.58 0.23
CA ALA A 60 2.91 2.91 0.38
C ALA A 60 2.52 2.72 1.85
N VAL A 61 3.46 2.32 2.71
CA VAL A 61 3.23 2.18 4.16
C VAL A 61 2.90 3.54 4.78
N VAL A 62 3.68 4.59 4.46
CA VAL A 62 3.42 5.95 4.95
C VAL A 62 2.04 6.42 4.51
N LEU A 63 1.66 6.21 3.24
CA LEU A 63 0.33 6.55 2.74
C LEU A 63 -0.79 5.80 3.46
N ALA A 64 -0.58 4.53 3.82
CA ALA A 64 -1.58 3.77 4.59
C ALA A 64 -1.80 4.38 5.98
N PHE A 65 -0.72 4.81 6.66
CA PHE A 65 -0.82 5.51 7.94
C PHE A 65 -1.46 6.89 7.81
N VAL A 66 -1.06 7.68 6.81
CA VAL A 66 -1.65 8.99 6.53
C VAL A 66 -3.14 8.86 6.22
N THR A 67 -3.52 7.89 5.38
CA THR A 67 -4.93 7.59 5.09
C THR A 67 -5.66 7.25 6.37
N LYS A 68 -5.10 6.38 7.21
CA LYS A 68 -5.75 6.05 8.50
C LYS A 68 -5.93 7.30 9.37
N ALA A 69 -4.92 8.17 9.45
CA ALA A 69 -5.00 9.39 10.26
C ALA A 69 -6.03 10.39 9.72
N VAL A 70 -6.04 10.63 8.40
CA VAL A 70 -6.96 11.56 7.74
C VAL A 70 -8.39 11.00 7.75
N LEU A 71 -8.56 9.73 7.40
CA LEU A 71 -9.87 9.09 7.35
C LEU A 71 -10.46 8.95 8.75
N ALA A 72 -9.65 8.70 9.78
CA ALA A 72 -10.10 8.71 11.17
C ALA A 72 -10.64 10.09 11.56
N HIS A 73 -9.99 11.18 11.15
CA HIS A 73 -10.47 12.53 11.45
C HIS A 73 -11.74 12.90 10.67
N ILE A 74 -11.88 12.45 9.41
CA ILE A 74 -13.06 12.71 8.58
C ILE A 74 -14.27 11.86 9.01
N LEU A 75 -14.03 10.61 9.42
CA LEU A 75 -15.06 9.66 9.85
C LEU A 75 -15.29 9.69 11.36
N ASP A 76 -14.71 10.65 12.08
CA ASP A 76 -14.96 10.90 13.51
C ASP A 76 -16.41 11.40 13.66
N VAL A 77 -17.35 10.47 13.52
CA VAL A 77 -18.75 10.65 13.86
C VAL A 77 -18.83 10.45 15.36
N SER A 78 -19.25 11.48 16.10
CA SER A 78 -19.51 11.42 17.53
C SER A 78 -20.33 10.16 17.87
N GLU A 79 -19.84 9.32 18.78
CA GLU A 79 -20.56 8.12 19.23
C GLU A 79 -21.95 8.46 19.83
N ASP A 80 -22.15 9.72 20.27
CA ASP A 80 -23.42 10.30 20.71
C ASP A 80 -24.57 10.18 19.68
N PHE A 81 -24.29 9.86 18.40
CA PHE A 81 -25.33 9.67 17.38
C PHE A 81 -26.15 8.37 17.55
N TYR A 82 -25.74 7.47 18.45
CA TYR A 82 -26.45 6.23 18.77
C TYR A 82 -27.06 6.20 20.18
N ASP A 83 -26.88 7.27 20.96
CA ASP A 83 -27.38 7.39 22.34
C ASP A 83 -28.79 8.03 22.43
N ASP A 84 -29.42 8.38 21.31
CA ASP A 84 -30.83 8.83 21.22
C ASP A 84 -31.70 7.91 20.33
#